data_AF-A0A7C4D286-F1
#
_entry.id   AF-A0A7C4D286-F1
#
_cell.length_a   1.000
_cell.length_b   1.000
_cell.length_c   1.000
_cell.angle_alpha   90.00
_cell.angle_beta   90.00
_cell.angle_gamma   90.00
#
_symmetry.space_group_name_H-M   'P 1'
#
loop_
_entity.id
_entity.type
_entity.pdbx_description
1 polymer ?
#
loop_
_entity_poly.entity_id
_entity_poly.type
_entity_poly.pdbx_seq_one_letter_code
_entity_poly.pdbx_strand_id
1 'polypeptide(L)'
;MRISVPRDCIHGRRVLASIMPYLIEKHFLDERGEELYLPCDILDERFAHVLVPLYIDALRLGVKLVEVGVDPGTARCGIALAIGEEVIATFTLPQQALADFLGILKRYFEMRLYWGGAIEPEETIVEGISDVVHVSEKDLPLVKLEHCGSSDHERDAVRILVKGRLKLANAKLREEIKD
;
A
#
# COMPACT_ATOMS: atom_id res chain seq x y z
N MET A 1 -20.80 -2.92 -11.42
CA MET A 1 -19.84 -1.83 -11.30
C MET A 1 -19.20 -1.71 -12.66
N ARG A 2 -19.32 -0.55 -13.29
CA ARG A 2 -18.74 -0.31 -14.61
C ARG A 2 -17.42 0.43 -14.40
N ILE A 3 -16.30 -0.14 -14.81
CA ILE A 3 -15.03 0.58 -14.79
C ILE A 3 -14.92 1.46 -16.03
N SER A 4 -14.62 2.74 -15.84
CA SER A 4 -14.25 3.66 -16.90
C SER A 4 -12.84 4.21 -16.70
N VAL A 5 -12.19 4.48 -17.83
CA VAL A 5 -10.80 4.93 -17.90
C VAL A 5 -10.75 6.12 -18.87
N PRO A 6 -9.92 7.15 -18.60
CA PRO A 6 -9.71 8.27 -19.53
C PRO A 6 -9.53 7.80 -20.99
N ARG A 7 -10.07 8.58 -21.94
CA ARG A 7 -10.09 8.20 -23.37
C ARG A 7 -8.69 8.18 -23.99
N ASP A 8 -7.83 9.07 -23.54
CA ASP A 8 -6.42 9.23 -23.91
C ASP A 8 -5.50 8.20 -23.24
N CYS A 9 -5.97 7.49 -22.21
CA CYS A 9 -5.22 6.44 -21.52
C CYS A 9 -5.25 5.09 -22.26
N ILE A 10 -4.72 5.06 -23.50
CA ILE A 10 -4.75 3.86 -24.36
C ILE A 10 -3.97 2.70 -23.72
N HIS A 11 -2.80 2.97 -23.14
CA HIS A 11 -1.98 1.95 -22.46
C HIS A 11 -2.68 1.39 -21.23
N GLY A 12 -3.22 2.26 -20.37
CA GLY A 12 -3.93 1.84 -19.16
C GLY A 12 -5.15 0.97 -19.46
N ARG A 13 -5.84 1.16 -20.58
CA ARG A 13 -6.93 0.25 -21.00
C ARG A 13 -6.44 -1.17 -21.29
N ARG A 14 -5.25 -1.33 -21.85
CA ARG A 14 -4.63 -2.65 -22.08
C ARG A 14 -4.23 -3.29 -20.75
N VAL A 15 -3.64 -2.51 -19.84
CA VAL A 15 -3.31 -2.96 -18.49
C VAL A 15 -4.56 -3.37 -17.72
N LEU A 16 -5.63 -2.57 -17.79
CA LEU A 16 -6.91 -2.91 -17.17
C LEU A 16 -7.41 -4.27 -17.71
N ALA A 17 -7.41 -4.45 -19.03
CA ALA A 17 -7.85 -5.70 -19.64
C ALA A 17 -7.05 -6.93 -19.17
N SER A 18 -5.75 -6.78 -18.87
CA SER A 18 -4.93 -7.89 -18.38
C SER A 18 -5.20 -8.22 -16.90
N ILE A 19 -5.59 -7.25 -16.07
CA ILE A 19 -5.91 -7.48 -14.65
C ILE A 19 -7.40 -7.77 -14.39
N MET A 20 -8.27 -7.51 -15.36
CA MET A 20 -9.72 -7.74 -15.24
C MET A 20 -10.10 -9.16 -14.73
N PRO A 21 -9.48 -10.26 -15.21
CA PRO A 21 -9.80 -11.60 -14.70
C PRO A 21 -9.58 -11.73 -13.20
N TYR A 22 -8.47 -11.17 -12.69
CA TYR A 22 -8.17 -11.15 -11.26
C TYR A 22 -9.21 -10.34 -10.48
N LEU A 23 -9.60 -9.18 -11.00
CA LEU A 23 -10.61 -8.34 -10.34
C LEU A 23 -11.98 -9.03 -10.23
N ILE A 24 -12.35 -9.81 -11.26
CA ILE A 24 -13.58 -10.62 -11.27
C ILE A 24 -13.48 -11.76 -10.26
N GLU A 25 -12.38 -12.51 -10.27
CA GLU A 25 -12.15 -13.65 -9.36
C GLU A 25 -12.22 -13.22 -7.89
N LYS A 26 -11.69 -12.04 -7.57
CA LYS A 26 -11.69 -11.48 -6.21
C LYS A 26 -12.97 -10.73 -5.85
N HIS A 27 -14.00 -10.78 -6.71
CA HIS A 27 -15.29 -10.13 -6.48
C HIS A 27 -15.20 -8.62 -6.17
N PHE A 28 -14.23 -7.92 -6.78
CA PHE A 28 -14.12 -6.47 -6.65
C PHE A 28 -15.24 -5.73 -7.39
N LEU A 29 -15.94 -6.41 -8.30
CA LEU A 29 -16.98 -5.84 -9.15
C LEU A 29 -18.35 -6.31 -8.67
N ASP A 30 -19.02 -5.50 -7.85
CA ASP A 30 -20.43 -5.72 -7.47
C ASP A 30 -21.35 -5.31 -8.63
N GLU A 31 -22.45 -6.01 -8.88
CA GLU A 31 -23.40 -5.75 -9.97
C GLU A 31 -24.22 -4.44 -9.81
N ARG A 32 -24.08 -3.72 -8.70
CA ARG A 32 -24.89 -2.53 -8.30
C ARG A 32 -24.80 -1.27 -9.19
N GLY A 33 -24.31 -1.36 -10.43
CA GLY A 33 -24.48 -0.30 -11.43
C GLY A 33 -23.66 0.98 -11.23
N GLU A 34 -22.90 1.15 -10.15
CA GLU A 34 -22.03 2.32 -9.96
C GLU A 34 -20.87 2.31 -10.96
N GLU A 35 -20.57 3.50 -11.51
CA GLU A 35 -19.44 3.71 -12.41
C GLU A 35 -18.20 4.11 -11.61
N LEU A 36 -17.14 3.32 -11.72
CA LEU A 36 -15.85 3.58 -11.10
C LEU A 36 -14.89 4.16 -12.14
N TYR A 37 -14.38 5.35 -11.88
CA TYR A 37 -13.35 5.95 -12.72
C TYR A 37 -11.94 5.60 -12.19
N LEU A 38 -11.14 4.94 -13.02
CA LEU A 38 -9.73 4.65 -12.71
C LEU A 38 -8.81 5.69 -13.37
N PRO A 39 -8.01 6.44 -12.60
CA PRO A 39 -6.96 7.30 -13.12
C PRO A 39 -5.91 6.51 -13.93
N CYS A 40 -5.29 7.15 -14.92
CA CYS A 40 -4.40 6.46 -15.86
C CYS A 40 -3.11 5.91 -15.21
N ASP A 41 -2.58 6.63 -14.23
CA ASP A 41 -1.37 6.28 -13.48
C ASP A 41 -1.60 5.17 -12.43
N ILE A 42 -2.84 4.98 -11.95
CA ILE A 42 -3.24 3.77 -11.20
C ILE A 42 -3.14 2.51 -12.09
N LEU A 43 -3.20 2.67 -13.41
CA LEU A 43 -3.03 1.62 -14.41
C LEU A 43 -1.58 1.52 -14.91
N ASP A 44 -0.59 1.94 -14.09
CA ASP A 44 0.83 1.68 -14.37
C ASP A 44 1.08 0.17 -14.44
N GLU A 45 1.62 -0.31 -15.56
CA GLU A 45 1.81 -1.74 -15.81
C GLU A 45 2.68 -2.45 -14.76
N ARG A 46 3.56 -1.71 -14.08
CA ARG A 46 4.43 -2.24 -13.03
C ARG A 46 3.65 -2.55 -11.75
N PHE A 47 2.56 -1.83 -11.50
CA PHE A 47 1.92 -1.77 -10.18
C PHE A 47 0.40 -1.98 -10.19
N ALA A 48 -0.24 -1.98 -11.35
CA ALA A 48 -1.71 -1.98 -11.48
C ALA A 48 -2.39 -3.17 -10.79
N HIS A 49 -1.71 -4.31 -10.72
CA HIS A 49 -2.18 -5.50 -10.00
C HIS A 49 -2.34 -5.29 -8.49
N VAL A 50 -1.72 -4.25 -7.92
CA VAL A 50 -1.86 -3.84 -6.51
C VAL A 50 -2.63 -2.53 -6.40
N LEU A 51 -2.31 -1.54 -7.24
CA LEU A 51 -2.90 -0.20 -7.16
C LEU A 51 -4.41 -0.21 -7.45
N VAL A 52 -4.86 -1.00 -8.43
CA VAL A 52 -6.28 -1.03 -8.79
C VAL A 52 -7.15 -1.65 -7.69
N PRO A 53 -6.81 -2.84 -7.13
CA PRO A 53 -7.52 -3.38 -5.96
C PRO A 53 -7.55 -2.40 -4.78
N LEU A 54 -6.40 -1.83 -4.42
CA LEU A 54 -6.30 -0.85 -3.33
C LEU A 54 -7.22 0.35 -3.56
N TYR A 55 -7.23 0.89 -4.78
CA TYR A 55 -8.06 2.04 -5.15
C TYR A 55 -9.56 1.72 -5.06
N ILE A 56 -9.95 0.52 -5.51
CA ILE A 56 -11.33 0.04 -5.40
C ILE A 56 -11.73 -0.09 -3.92
N ASP A 57 -10.93 -0.77 -3.11
CA ASP A 57 -11.25 -1.00 -1.69
C ASP A 57 -11.29 0.29 -0.88
N ALA A 58 -10.31 1.18 -1.08
CA ALA A 58 -10.30 2.49 -0.44
C ALA A 58 -11.58 3.27 -0.71
N LEU A 59 -12.04 3.28 -1.97
CA LEU A 59 -13.29 3.96 -2.34
C LEU A 59 -14.52 3.28 -1.73
N ARG A 60 -14.60 1.95 -1.78
CA ARG A 60 -15.72 1.18 -1.20
C ARG A 60 -15.84 1.39 0.31
N LEU A 61 -14.71 1.46 1.00
CA LEU A 61 -14.65 1.66 2.45
C LEU A 61 -14.72 3.14 2.86
N GLY A 62 -14.67 4.07 1.89
CA GLY A 62 -14.62 5.50 2.17
C GLY A 62 -13.35 5.94 2.90
N VAL A 63 -12.27 5.16 2.80
CA VAL A 63 -11.01 5.39 3.52
C VAL A 63 -10.06 6.21 2.64
N LYS A 64 -9.48 7.25 3.25
CA LYS A 64 -8.50 8.14 2.59
C LYS A 64 -7.06 7.88 3.02
N LEU A 65 -6.86 7.24 4.17
CA LEU A 65 -5.55 6.93 4.71
C LEU A 65 -5.11 5.53 4.27
N VAL A 66 -3.98 5.47 3.56
CA VAL A 66 -3.27 4.24 3.28
C VAL A 66 -2.03 4.16 4.17
N GLU A 67 -1.89 3.03 4.84
CA GLU A 67 -0.74 2.72 5.67
C GLU A 67 0.20 1.78 4.92
N VAL A 68 1.48 2.16 4.86
CA VAL A 68 2.50 1.45 4.06
C VAL A 68 3.62 1.00 4.97
N GLY A 69 3.82 -0.32 5.09
CA GLY A 69 5.04 -0.90 5.66
C GLY A 69 6.08 -1.12 4.59
N VAL A 70 7.31 -0.67 4.82
CA VAL A 70 8.44 -0.85 3.90
C VAL A 70 9.61 -1.49 4.61
N ASP A 71 10.01 -2.67 4.15
CA ASP A 71 11.36 -3.21 4.35
C ASP A 71 12.20 -2.78 3.14
N PRO A 72 13.12 -1.81 3.27
CA PRO A 72 13.75 -1.19 2.11
C PRO A 72 14.70 -2.13 1.35
N GLY A 73 15.36 -3.08 2.01
CA GLY A 73 16.40 -3.92 1.40
C GLY A 73 17.48 -3.14 0.62
N THR A 74 18.39 -3.85 -0.04
CA THR A 74 19.46 -3.24 -0.87
C THR A 74 19.22 -3.32 -2.38
N ALA A 75 18.27 -4.17 -2.80
CA ALA A 75 17.96 -4.41 -4.20
C ALA A 75 16.45 -4.47 -4.44
N ARG A 76 15.72 -5.03 -3.49
CA ARG A 76 14.26 -5.09 -3.50
C ARG A 76 13.74 -4.62 -2.17
N CYS A 77 12.63 -3.91 -2.21
CA CYS A 77 11.86 -3.54 -1.05
C CYS A 77 10.72 -4.54 -0.87
N GLY A 78 10.47 -4.96 0.38
CA GLY A 78 9.20 -5.55 0.77
C GLY A 78 8.19 -4.44 1.06
N ILE A 79 6.97 -4.60 0.56
CA ILE A 79 5.89 -3.64 0.75
C ILE A 79 4.68 -4.35 1.34
N ALA A 80 4.09 -3.74 2.36
CA ALA A 80 2.79 -4.10 2.90
C ALA A 80 1.86 -2.88 2.83
N LEU A 81 0.69 -3.05 2.25
CA LEU A 81 -0.33 -2.00 2.14
C LEU A 81 -1.52 -2.37 3.00
N ALA A 82 -2.01 -1.39 3.75
CA ALA A 82 -3.18 -1.58 4.59
C ALA A 82 -4.11 -0.38 4.59
N ILE A 83 -5.40 -0.69 4.76
CA ILE A 83 -6.50 0.26 4.87
C ILE A 83 -7.26 -0.10 6.14
N GLY A 84 -7.39 0.83 7.08
CA GLY A 84 -7.95 0.51 8.39
C GLY A 84 -7.13 -0.58 9.09
N GLU A 85 -7.76 -1.65 9.57
CA GLU A 85 -7.06 -2.76 10.22
C GLU A 85 -6.53 -3.80 9.24
N GLU A 86 -7.04 -3.82 8.00
CA GLU A 86 -6.80 -4.90 7.03
C GLU A 86 -5.56 -4.64 6.16
N VAL A 87 -4.72 -5.68 6.01
CA VAL A 87 -3.63 -5.70 5.03
C VAL A 87 -4.19 -6.17 3.70
N ILE A 88 -4.23 -5.26 2.72
CA ILE A 88 -4.86 -5.48 1.41
C ILE A 88 -3.88 -6.14 0.43
N ALA A 89 -2.59 -5.82 0.53
CA ALA A 89 -1.58 -6.37 -0.36
C ALA A 89 -0.20 -6.47 0.29
N THR A 90 0.55 -7.50 -0.10
CA THR A 90 1.98 -7.63 0.19
C THR A 90 2.72 -8.05 -1.08
N PHE A 91 3.85 -7.43 -1.36
CA PHE A 91 4.64 -7.75 -2.55
C PHE A 91 6.07 -7.22 -2.40
N THR A 92 6.94 -7.57 -3.35
CA THR A 92 8.26 -6.93 -3.46
C THR A 92 8.37 -6.10 -4.73
N LEU A 93 9.11 -5.01 -4.66
CA LEU A 93 9.46 -4.18 -5.83
C LEU A 93 10.96 -3.89 -5.87
N PRO A 94 11.56 -3.66 -7.06
CA PRO A 94 12.94 -3.19 -7.15
C PRO A 94 13.11 -1.84 -6.44
N GLN A 95 14.20 -1.63 -5.69
CA GLN A 95 14.39 -0.42 -4.87
C GLN A 95 14.23 0.88 -5.67
N GLN A 96 14.72 0.91 -6.90
CA GLN A 96 14.60 2.06 -7.81
C GLN A 96 13.15 2.41 -8.21
N ALA A 97 12.20 1.49 -8.02
CA ALA A 97 10.79 1.69 -8.35
C ALA A 97 9.96 2.19 -7.15
N LEU A 98 10.56 2.27 -5.96
CA LEU A 98 9.87 2.61 -4.72
C LEU A 98 9.32 4.05 -4.74
N ALA A 99 10.15 5.01 -5.13
CA ALA A 99 9.76 6.41 -5.17
C ALA A 99 8.59 6.66 -6.13
N ASP A 100 8.63 6.04 -7.32
CA ASP A 100 7.53 6.10 -8.29
C ASP A 100 6.23 5.51 -7.71
N PHE A 101 6.32 4.33 -7.10
CA PHE A 101 5.17 3.63 -6.52
C PHE A 101 4.51 4.47 -5.42
N LEU A 102 5.30 4.96 -4.47
CA LEU A 102 4.80 5.83 -3.40
C LEU A 102 4.29 7.16 -3.98
N GLY A 103 4.95 7.71 -4.99
CA GLY A 103 4.54 8.92 -5.69
C GLY A 103 3.15 8.81 -6.32
N ILE A 104 2.77 7.64 -6.87
CA ILE A 104 1.41 7.39 -7.34
C ILE A 104 0.43 7.38 -6.16
N LEU A 105 0.72 6.62 -5.10
CA LEU A 105 -0.18 6.52 -3.94
C LEU A 105 -0.46 7.88 -3.29
N LYS A 106 0.56 8.73 -3.11
CA LYS A 106 0.43 10.08 -2.50
C LYS A 106 -0.51 11.01 -3.26
N ARG A 107 -0.75 10.77 -4.57
CA ARG A 107 -1.69 11.59 -5.35
C ARG A 107 -3.15 11.30 -5.01
N TYR A 108 -3.44 10.13 -4.47
CA TYR A 108 -4.81 9.65 -4.25
C TYR A 108 -5.16 9.43 -2.79
N PHE A 109 -4.16 9.22 -1.94
CA PHE A 109 -4.35 8.87 -0.55
C PHE A 109 -3.52 9.75 0.37
N GLU A 110 -4.07 10.07 1.54
CA GLU A 110 -3.24 10.40 2.68
C GLU A 110 -2.39 9.17 3.02
N MET A 111 -1.12 9.38 3.35
CA MET A 111 -0.20 8.27 3.56
C MET A 111 0.47 8.36 4.91
N ARG A 112 0.56 7.20 5.59
CA ARG A 112 1.49 6.98 6.69
C ARG A 112 2.47 5.89 6.30
N LEU A 113 3.75 6.18 6.42
CA LEU A 113 4.84 5.30 6.08
C LEU A 113 5.49 4.72 7.35
N TYR A 114 5.60 3.40 7.42
CA TYR A 114 6.35 2.68 8.43
C TYR A 114 7.62 2.14 7.79
N TRP A 115 8.76 2.72 8.16
CA TRP A 115 10.04 2.46 7.52
C TRP A 115 10.90 1.53 8.38
N GLY A 116 11.30 0.39 7.81
CA GLY A 116 12.18 -0.59 8.43
C GLY A 116 13.64 -0.16 8.43
N GLY A 117 14.32 -0.47 9.53
CA GLY A 117 15.78 -0.40 9.61
C GLY A 117 16.29 0.88 10.27
N ALA A 118 17.60 1.07 10.17
CA ALA A 118 18.31 2.20 10.78
C ALA A 118 18.70 3.29 9.76
N ILE A 119 18.54 3.01 8.47
CA ILE A 119 18.85 3.96 7.40
C ILE A 119 17.61 4.79 7.14
N GLU A 120 17.75 6.11 7.21
CA GLU A 120 16.68 7.05 6.89
C GLU A 120 16.28 6.92 5.40
N PRO A 121 14.97 6.96 5.08
CA PRO A 121 14.53 7.03 3.69
C PRO A 121 15.04 8.32 3.05
N GLU A 122 15.32 8.26 1.75
CA GLU A 122 15.68 9.44 0.97
C GLU A 122 14.56 10.50 1.00
N GLU A 123 14.92 11.78 0.88
CA GLU A 123 13.95 12.88 0.92
C GLU A 123 12.84 12.72 -0.13
N THR A 124 13.21 12.26 -1.33
CA THR A 124 12.29 11.96 -2.45
C THR A 124 11.23 10.91 -2.09
N ILE A 125 11.54 10.01 -1.16
CA ILE A 125 10.61 8.98 -0.66
C ILE A 125 9.61 9.59 0.31
N VAL A 126 10.06 10.48 1.21
CA VAL A 126 9.22 11.03 2.29
C VAL A 126 8.52 12.33 1.95
N GLU A 127 8.93 13.02 0.88
CA GLU A 127 8.28 14.24 0.43
C GLU A 127 6.78 14.01 0.20
N GLY A 128 5.94 14.84 0.82
CA GLY A 128 4.48 14.73 0.73
C GLY A 128 3.85 13.58 1.54
N ILE A 129 4.61 12.86 2.36
CA ILE A 129 4.07 11.87 3.31
C ILE A 129 3.73 12.56 4.64
N SER A 130 2.50 12.37 5.08
CA SER A 130 1.92 13.01 6.27
C SER A 130 2.58 12.56 7.59
N ASP A 131 3.02 11.31 7.66
CA ASP A 131 3.61 10.72 8.87
C ASP A 131 4.58 9.59 8.50
N VAL A 132 5.82 9.68 8.98
CA VAL A 132 6.87 8.68 8.76
C VAL A 132 7.32 8.14 10.12
N VAL A 133 7.07 6.86 10.34
CA VAL A 133 7.36 6.16 11.58
C VAL A 133 8.51 5.20 11.35
N HIS A 134 9.64 5.49 11.99
CA HIS A 134 10.81 4.61 11.97
C HIS A 134 10.60 3.42 12.89
N VAL A 135 10.82 2.22 12.33
CA VAL A 135 10.62 0.94 12.99
C VAL A 135 11.93 0.16 12.97
N SER A 136 12.48 -0.06 14.17
CA SER A 136 13.62 -0.96 14.30
C SER A 136 13.22 -2.39 13.97
N GLU A 137 14.01 -3.05 13.14
CA GLU A 137 13.87 -4.46 12.78
C GLU A 137 14.27 -5.42 13.92
N LYS A 138 14.88 -4.92 15.01
CA LYS A 138 15.10 -5.73 16.20
C LYS A 138 13.76 -6.11 16.82
N ASP A 139 13.56 -7.36 17.20
CA ASP A 139 12.34 -7.82 17.88
C ASP A 139 11.06 -7.52 17.07
N LEU A 140 11.10 -7.74 15.75
CA LEU A 140 9.88 -7.71 14.94
C LEU A 140 8.89 -8.77 15.44
N PRO A 141 7.60 -8.43 15.56
CA PRO A 141 6.60 -9.36 16.07
C PRO A 141 6.52 -10.61 15.19
N LEU A 142 6.33 -11.77 15.80
CA LEU A 142 5.97 -12.97 15.07
C LEU A 142 4.53 -12.83 14.60
N VAL A 143 4.33 -12.66 13.30
CA VAL A 143 3.00 -12.61 12.70
C VAL A 143 2.75 -13.94 12.00
N LYS A 144 1.66 -14.63 12.36
CA LYS A 144 1.15 -15.75 11.56
C LYS A 144 0.45 -15.14 10.35
N LEU A 145 1.08 -15.22 9.20
CA LEU A 145 0.62 -14.56 7.99
C LEU A 145 -0.03 -15.60 7.10
N GLU A 146 -1.36 -15.66 7.12
CA GLU A 146 -2.13 -16.48 6.17
C GLU A 146 -2.13 -15.88 4.75
N HIS A 147 -1.69 -14.62 4.59
CA HIS A 147 -1.81 -13.84 3.35
C HIS A 147 -0.49 -13.25 2.83
N CYS A 148 0.66 -13.58 3.42
CA CYS A 148 1.94 -13.14 2.87
C CYS A 148 2.43 -14.06 1.76
N GLY A 149 3.08 -13.48 0.75
CA GLY A 149 3.88 -14.27 -0.17
C GLY A 149 5.08 -14.90 0.51
N SER A 150 5.76 -15.75 -0.25
CA SER A 150 6.78 -16.66 0.28
C SER A 150 8.09 -15.99 0.67
N SER A 151 8.31 -14.71 0.33
CA SER A 151 9.58 -14.00 0.54
C SER A 151 9.70 -13.38 1.94
N ASP A 152 10.92 -13.35 2.48
CA ASP A 152 11.18 -12.79 3.81
C ASP A 152 10.90 -11.28 3.85
N HIS A 153 11.22 -10.55 2.77
CA HIS A 153 10.95 -9.12 2.64
C HIS A 153 9.46 -8.76 2.78
N GLU A 154 8.55 -9.55 2.19
CA GLU A 154 7.11 -9.30 2.32
C GLU A 154 6.62 -9.50 3.76
N ARG A 155 7.12 -10.55 4.43
CA ARG A 155 6.78 -10.80 5.83
C ARG A 155 7.30 -9.70 6.72
N ASP A 156 8.53 -9.27 6.51
CA ASP A 156 9.15 -8.22 7.31
C ASP A 156 8.47 -6.87 7.10
N ALA A 157 8.04 -6.55 5.88
CA ALA A 157 7.21 -5.37 5.61
C ALA A 157 5.90 -5.36 6.42
N VAL A 158 5.21 -6.51 6.55
CA VAL A 158 4.01 -6.62 7.40
C VAL A 158 4.38 -6.47 8.87
N ARG A 159 5.47 -7.09 9.33
CA ARG A 159 5.91 -6.96 10.73
C ARG A 159 6.29 -5.52 11.07
N ILE A 160 6.91 -4.81 10.15
CA ILE A 160 7.23 -3.39 10.23
C ILE A 160 5.95 -2.57 10.36
N LEU A 161 4.97 -2.80 9.49
CA LEU A 161 3.65 -2.16 9.55
C LEU A 161 2.98 -2.38 10.92
N VAL A 162 2.90 -3.63 11.37
CA VAL A 162 2.26 -4.00 12.65
C VAL A 162 2.98 -3.36 13.84
N LYS A 163 4.30 -3.47 13.89
CA LYS A 163 5.09 -2.88 14.97
C LYS A 163 5.00 -1.34 14.98
N GLY A 164 4.98 -0.74 13.80
CA GLY A 164 4.77 0.69 13.63
C GLY A 164 3.44 1.16 14.19
N ARG A 165 2.34 0.47 13.85
CA ARG A 165 1.00 0.72 14.41
C ARG A 165 0.99 0.63 15.94
N LEU A 166 1.59 -0.43 16.49
CA LEU A 166 1.70 -0.62 17.95
C LEU A 166 2.49 0.51 18.63
N LYS A 167 3.55 1.01 18.00
CA LYS A 167 4.34 2.14 18.51
C LYS A 167 3.47 3.41 18.61
N LEU A 168 2.65 3.70 17.60
CA LEU A 168 1.74 4.84 17.61
C LEU A 168 0.62 4.69 18.64
N ALA A 169 -0.01 3.52 18.71
CA ALA A 169 -1.06 3.25 19.70
C ALA A 169 -0.54 3.44 21.14
N ASN A 170 0.66 2.92 21.43
CA ASN A 170 1.30 3.09 22.74
C ASN A 170 1.69 4.54 23.04
N ALA A 171 2.06 5.34 22.03
CA ALA A 171 2.36 6.75 22.21
C ALA A 171 1.10 7.53 22.61
N LYS A 172 -0.02 7.30 21.90
CA LYS A 172 -1.32 7.93 22.22
C LYS A 172 -1.82 7.57 23.61
N LEU A 173 -1.78 6.29 23.98
CA LEU A 173 -2.17 5.85 25.33
C LEU A 173 -1.34 6.52 26.44
N ARG A 174 -0.05 6.80 26.19
CA ARG A 174 0.80 7.50 27.16
C ARG A 174 0.51 8.98 27.28
N GLU A 175 -0.07 9.60 26.26
CA GLU A 175 -0.55 10.98 26.31
C GLU A 175 -1.85 11.04 27.12
N GLU A 176 -2.80 10.15 26.84
CA GLU A 176 -4.10 10.07 27.55
C GLU A 176 -3.98 9.76 29.05
N ILE A 177 -2.96 9.01 29.47
CA ILE A 177 -2.73 8.70 30.90
C ILE A 177 -2.11 9.90 31.65
N LYS A 178 -1.52 10.86 30.94
CA LYS A 178 -0.89 12.05 31.55
C LYS A 178 -1.85 13.22 31.75
N ASP A 179 -3.03 13.17 31.12
CA ASP A 179 -4.13 14.12 31.28
C ASP A 179 -5.14 13.65 32.35
#